data_AF-A0A9N7L6J0-F1
#
_entry.id   AF-A0A9N7L6J0-F1
#
_cell.length_a   1.000
_cell.length_b   1.000
_cell.length_c   1.000
_cell.angle_alpha   90.00
_cell.angle_beta   90.00
_cell.angle_gamma   90.00
#
_symmetry.space_group_name_H-M   'P 1'
#
loop_
_entity.id
_entity.type
_entity.pdbx_description
1 polymer ?
#
loop_
_entity_poly.entity_id
_entity_poly.type
_entity_poly.pdbx_seq_one_letter_code
_entity_poly.pdbx_strand_id
1 'polypeptide(L)'
;MSPEPISGDAPAQETAELAPEPLTFDEAYALLAAFKAPPVISLLQEKDYLLLRATVFSGFRMNHQGLGNPVVRRRLAEEAARNGAFAQRLRDLSESDDSLKPAPSASKPEKVSEPDDVKRREEELHQERQKRKRDRDEAREQIAALKERVREAERREYEAGAALRAAEAERDTLAQTAEKHSLRIARLERQTARLTNERGQLLKSLAGHAPGSRGAANHSSKARTIHTASKDDVWEEAVRHLIDKNKHDLALSLANDVLRADPNNLAALDIVARVMEASGDPRAASISARALVTASLGRGDIRAATDAMVKLLLIDPQTPEAEKVSRAFVASIRTDDREIIKHAGAAFARLRKLNGQAYARLQQQIRKQLPAALADTLDPAPGALGPDDVLPLPGFFPYPLTAAAILSAIDRGDLPIVASVRKSLAHCETSDPALHSRLIAALELAAEGDRSYLGPLQKKPLGSVVVDASNAAWFDQESLTAGRARLKPILELRRALRGRGYFPVHLMGDAPLPYTIDDPDELRLMIAREEITIVDSGTDADVVLLREAKRLRAPLVTNDYMADWDPQGEVTKLRFDLPPHGGALFWT
;
A
#
# COMPACT_ATOMS: atom_id res chain seq x y z
N MET A 1 89.06 28.27 -27.20
CA MET A 1 88.22 28.78 -26.09
C MET A 1 86.86 28.15 -26.20
N SER A 2 86.63 27.09 -25.45
CA SER A 2 85.31 26.53 -25.15
C SER A 2 85.40 25.94 -23.74
N PRO A 3 84.48 26.27 -22.83
CA PRO A 3 84.51 25.80 -21.45
C PRO A 3 83.70 24.49 -21.29
N GLU A 4 84.09 23.70 -20.29
CA GLU A 4 83.25 22.70 -19.58
C GLU A 4 82.01 23.38 -18.94
N PRO A 5 80.98 22.68 -18.38
CA PRO A 5 80.91 21.30 -17.82
C PRO A 5 79.61 20.55 -18.26
N ILE A 6 79.15 19.37 -17.82
CA ILE A 6 78.86 18.83 -16.47
C ILE A 6 78.64 17.31 -16.63
N SER A 7 79.21 16.56 -15.69
CA SER A 7 78.99 15.14 -15.43
C SER A 7 77.51 14.89 -15.04
N GLY A 8 76.81 14.09 -15.85
CA GLY A 8 75.48 13.60 -15.52
C GLY A 8 75.58 12.39 -14.60
N ASP A 9 75.18 12.58 -13.35
CA ASP A 9 74.82 11.50 -12.42
C ASP A 9 73.68 10.67 -13.03
N ALA A 10 73.90 9.35 -13.07
CA ALA A 10 72.87 8.39 -13.38
C ALA A 10 71.79 8.44 -12.27
N PRO A 11 70.49 8.50 -12.61
CA PRO A 11 69.46 8.37 -11.60
C PRO A 11 69.51 6.97 -11.00
N ALA A 12 69.54 6.93 -9.67
CA ALA A 12 69.42 5.73 -8.86
C ALA A 12 68.23 4.89 -9.33
N GLN A 13 68.48 3.61 -9.58
CA GLN A 13 67.43 2.61 -9.68
C GLN A 13 66.74 2.53 -8.32
N GLU A 14 65.61 3.23 -8.18
CA GLU A 14 64.61 2.90 -7.18
C GLU A 14 64.19 1.45 -7.42
N THR A 15 64.63 0.57 -6.52
CA THR A 15 64.14 -0.79 -6.40
C THR A 15 62.63 -0.71 -6.20
N ALA A 16 61.87 -1.05 -7.23
CA ALA A 16 60.44 -1.29 -7.12
C ALA A 16 60.22 -2.39 -6.08
N GLU A 17 59.79 -1.98 -4.88
CA GLU A 17 59.28 -2.88 -3.84
C GLU A 17 58.11 -3.65 -4.47
N LEU A 18 58.31 -4.94 -4.75
CA LEU A 18 57.26 -5.82 -5.23
C LEU A 18 56.10 -5.77 -4.22
N ALA A 19 54.91 -5.42 -4.69
CA ALA A 19 53.71 -5.50 -3.87
C ALA A 19 53.56 -6.94 -3.33
N PRO A 20 53.35 -7.12 -2.01
CA PRO A 20 53.32 -8.44 -1.39
C PRO A 20 52.20 -9.30 -2.00
N GLU A 21 52.53 -10.53 -2.41
CA GLU A 21 51.57 -11.44 -3.03
C GLU A 21 50.44 -11.79 -2.04
N PRO A 22 49.16 -11.69 -2.45
CA PRO A 22 48.03 -12.08 -1.60
C PRO A 22 48.05 -13.59 -1.33
N LEU A 23 47.50 -14.01 -0.19
CA LEU A 23 47.25 -15.43 0.09
C LEU A 23 45.99 -15.89 -0.64
N THR A 24 45.94 -17.14 -1.09
CA THR A 24 44.65 -17.70 -1.52
C THR A 24 43.71 -17.83 -0.31
N PHE A 25 42.40 -17.81 -0.55
CA PHE A 25 41.42 -17.93 0.53
C PHE A 25 41.64 -19.20 1.38
N ASP A 26 41.94 -20.34 0.75
CA ASP A 26 42.15 -21.60 1.43
C ASP A 26 43.44 -21.61 2.28
N GLU A 27 44.52 -20.99 1.78
CA GLU A 27 45.77 -20.82 2.53
C GLU A 27 45.57 -19.90 3.74
N ALA A 28 44.91 -18.76 3.54
CA ALA A 28 44.62 -17.81 4.62
C ALA A 28 43.71 -18.43 5.68
N TYR A 29 42.68 -19.18 5.27
CA TYR A 29 41.75 -19.84 6.19
C TYR A 29 42.44 -20.96 6.98
N ALA A 30 43.34 -21.72 6.35
CA ALA A 30 44.13 -22.75 7.02
C ALA A 30 45.11 -22.14 8.05
N LEU A 31 45.80 -21.06 7.70
CA LEU A 31 46.70 -20.34 8.61
C LEU A 31 45.94 -19.79 9.82
N LEU A 32 44.80 -19.13 9.61
CA LEU A 32 43.93 -18.61 10.68
C LEU A 32 43.33 -19.72 11.57
N ALA A 33 43.18 -20.93 11.04
CA ALA A 33 42.75 -22.08 11.82
C ALA A 33 43.87 -22.65 12.69
N ALA A 34 45.13 -22.54 12.25
CA ALA A 34 46.32 -23.02 12.94
C ALA A 34 46.85 -22.06 14.01
N PHE A 35 46.63 -20.75 13.85
CA PHE A 35 47.06 -19.76 14.83
C PHE A 35 46.39 -19.93 16.20
N LYS A 36 47.18 -19.74 17.27
CA LYS A 36 46.63 -19.45 18.60
C LYS A 36 46.00 -18.05 18.56
N ALA A 37 44.93 -17.84 19.32
CA ALA A 37 44.21 -16.56 19.30
C ALA A 37 45.05 -15.31 19.69
N PRO A 38 46.00 -15.35 20.65
CA PRO A 38 46.66 -14.12 21.10
C PRO A 38 47.50 -13.40 20.02
N PRO A 39 48.35 -14.08 19.21
CA PRO A 39 49.09 -13.44 18.12
C PRO A 39 48.22 -12.69 17.11
N VAL A 40 47.11 -13.30 16.67
CA VAL A 40 46.19 -12.69 15.70
C VAL A 40 45.42 -11.51 16.30
N ILE A 41 45.07 -11.58 17.59
CA ILE A 41 44.44 -10.45 18.30
C ILE A 41 45.43 -9.28 18.41
N SER A 42 46.70 -9.54 18.73
CA SER A 42 47.72 -8.49 18.83
C SER A 42 47.95 -7.79 17.48
N LEU A 43 48.02 -8.54 16.38
CA LEU A 43 48.11 -7.96 15.03
C LEU A 43 46.91 -7.03 14.75
N LEU A 44 45.69 -7.48 15.06
CA LEU A 44 44.47 -6.70 14.85
C LEU A 44 44.27 -5.52 15.81
N GLN A 45 45.16 -5.36 16.81
CA GLN A 45 45.21 -4.20 17.69
C GLN A 45 46.12 -3.08 17.17
N GLU A 46 46.94 -3.35 16.14
CA GLU A 46 47.73 -2.30 15.49
C GLU A 46 46.81 -1.25 14.85
N LYS A 47 47.27 0.02 14.86
CA LYS A 47 46.45 1.16 14.41
C LYS A 47 45.99 1.02 12.95
N ASP A 48 46.77 0.33 12.14
CA ASP A 48 46.53 0.15 10.71
C ASP A 48 45.36 -0.81 10.43
N TYR A 49 44.90 -1.57 11.44
CA TYR A 49 43.82 -2.55 11.31
C TYR A 49 42.54 -2.20 12.10
N LEU A 50 42.41 -0.96 12.58
CA LEU A 50 41.22 -0.52 13.34
C LEU A 50 39.90 -0.68 12.57
N LEU A 51 39.90 -0.34 11.27
CA LEU A 51 38.74 -0.50 10.39
C LEU A 51 38.46 -1.97 10.05
N LEU A 52 39.53 -2.75 9.82
CA LEU A 52 39.44 -4.18 9.57
C LEU A 52 38.82 -4.90 10.77
N ARG A 53 39.29 -4.57 11.98
CA ARG A 53 38.76 -5.09 13.25
C ARG A 53 37.26 -4.87 13.37
N ALA A 54 36.78 -3.64 13.14
CA ALA A 54 35.36 -3.31 13.27
C ALA A 54 34.50 -4.12 12.28
N THR A 55 35.03 -4.35 11.08
CA THR A 55 34.32 -5.07 10.00
C THR A 55 34.28 -6.58 10.26
N VAL A 56 35.44 -7.16 10.57
CA VAL A 56 35.60 -8.61 10.80
C VAL A 56 34.82 -9.05 12.04
N PHE A 57 34.92 -8.31 13.14
CA PHE A 57 34.27 -8.62 14.41
C PHE A 57 32.90 -7.96 14.56
N SER A 58 32.29 -7.46 13.48
CA SER A 58 30.90 -6.97 13.55
C SER A 58 29.97 -8.07 14.06
N GLY A 59 29.39 -7.84 15.25
CA GLY A 59 28.55 -8.80 15.98
C GLY A 59 29.29 -9.79 16.90
N PHE A 60 30.62 -9.72 17.00
CA PHE A 60 31.45 -10.64 17.80
C PHE A 60 32.42 -9.89 18.72
N ARG A 61 32.74 -10.47 19.89
CA ARG A 61 33.77 -9.92 20.78
C ARG A 61 35.16 -10.28 20.25
N MET A 62 36.09 -9.31 20.26
CA MET A 62 37.49 -9.53 19.88
C MET A 62 38.25 -10.26 21.00
N ASN A 63 38.08 -11.57 21.06
CA ASN A 63 38.75 -12.47 21.99
C ASN A 63 38.94 -13.86 21.35
N HIS A 64 39.51 -14.81 22.09
CA HIS A 64 39.72 -16.18 21.61
C HIS A 64 38.43 -16.85 21.10
N GLN A 65 37.28 -16.60 21.72
CA GLN A 65 35.99 -17.16 21.29
C GLN A 65 35.51 -16.54 19.97
N GLY A 66 35.71 -15.23 19.78
CA GLY A 66 35.40 -14.54 18.53
C GLY A 66 36.26 -15.02 17.36
N LEU A 67 37.58 -15.16 17.56
CA LEU A 67 38.48 -15.73 16.55
C LEU A 67 38.21 -17.21 16.25
N GLY A 68 37.66 -17.95 17.21
CA GLY A 68 37.23 -19.33 17.01
C GLY A 68 35.97 -19.47 16.15
N ASN A 69 35.26 -18.36 15.87
CA ASN A 69 34.03 -18.40 15.10
C ASN A 69 34.32 -18.54 13.58
N PRO A 70 33.69 -19.51 12.88
CA PRO A 70 33.90 -19.70 11.43
C PRO A 70 33.61 -18.46 10.58
N VAL A 71 32.64 -17.63 10.99
CA VAL A 71 32.28 -16.39 10.27
C VAL A 71 33.40 -15.35 10.36
N VAL A 72 34.01 -15.22 11.53
CA VAL A 72 35.12 -14.29 11.77
C VAL A 72 36.37 -14.75 11.02
N ARG A 73 36.70 -16.05 11.06
CA ARG A 73 37.82 -16.64 10.30
C ARG A 73 37.65 -16.48 8.79
N ARG A 74 36.43 -16.67 8.30
CA ARG A 74 36.10 -16.48 6.88
C ARG A 74 36.31 -15.02 6.45
N ARG A 75 35.83 -14.05 7.24
CA ARG A 75 36.03 -12.62 6.97
C ARG A 75 37.52 -12.23 6.97
N LEU A 76 38.31 -12.78 7.90
CA LEU A 76 39.77 -12.57 7.94
C LEU A 76 40.48 -13.20 6.75
N ALA A 77 40.06 -14.39 6.32
CA ALA A 77 40.62 -15.06 5.14
C ALA A 77 40.25 -14.31 3.84
N GLU A 78 39.02 -13.79 3.75
CA GLU A 78 38.58 -12.93 2.64
C GLU A 78 39.39 -11.62 2.58
N GLU A 79 39.75 -11.05 3.74
CA GLU A 79 40.62 -9.87 3.77
C GLU A 79 42.06 -10.21 3.37
N ALA A 80 42.63 -11.29 3.88
CA ALA A 80 43.98 -11.73 3.52
C ALA A 80 44.11 -12.07 2.03
N ALA A 81 43.01 -12.47 1.38
CA ALA A 81 42.97 -12.69 -0.06
C ALA A 81 42.88 -11.39 -0.88
N ARG A 82 42.44 -10.28 -0.28
CA ARG A 82 42.28 -8.98 -0.94
C ARG A 82 43.42 -8.01 -0.65
N ASN A 83 44.00 -8.09 0.53
CA ASN A 83 44.99 -7.16 1.03
C ASN A 83 46.35 -7.86 1.20
N GLY A 84 47.23 -7.68 0.21
CA GLY A 84 48.56 -8.27 0.21
C GLY A 84 49.41 -7.88 1.41
N ALA A 85 49.25 -6.66 1.96
CA ALA A 85 49.98 -6.22 3.15
C ALA A 85 49.52 -6.97 4.41
N PHE A 86 48.21 -7.19 4.56
CA PHE A 86 47.67 -8.02 5.64
C PHE A 86 48.06 -9.50 5.47
N ALA A 87 48.06 -10.00 4.23
CA ALA A 87 48.52 -11.35 3.90
C ALA A 87 49.99 -11.57 4.31
N GLN A 88 50.85 -10.60 4.01
CA GLN A 88 52.26 -10.66 4.37
C GLN A 88 52.46 -10.63 5.88
N ARG A 89 51.75 -9.76 6.61
CA ARG A 89 51.79 -9.73 8.07
C ARG A 89 51.31 -11.04 8.71
N LEU A 90 50.32 -11.71 8.12
CA LEU A 90 49.92 -13.05 8.56
C LEU A 90 51.00 -14.10 8.28
N ARG A 91 51.75 -14.01 7.18
CA ARG A 91 52.92 -14.87 6.93
C ARG A 91 54.03 -14.61 7.95
N ASP A 92 54.38 -13.35 8.18
CA ASP A 92 55.41 -12.95 9.15
C ASP A 92 55.04 -13.44 10.58
N LEU A 93 53.75 -13.42 10.92
CA LEU A 93 53.23 -13.96 12.17
C LEU A 93 53.34 -15.49 12.24
N SER A 94 53.21 -16.18 11.11
CA SER A 94 53.39 -17.64 11.03
C SER A 94 54.86 -18.05 11.16
N GLU A 95 55.77 -17.24 10.64
CA GLU A 95 57.23 -17.48 10.69
C GLU A 95 57.83 -17.17 12.07
N SER A 96 57.21 -16.25 12.82
CA SER A 96 57.63 -15.85 14.18
C SER A 96 57.03 -16.71 15.31
N ASP A 97 55.99 -17.51 15.04
CA ASP A 97 55.46 -18.49 16.00
C ASP A 97 56.22 -19.81 15.87
N ASP A 98 57.23 -20.02 16.72
CA ASP A 98 58.04 -21.25 16.81
C ASP A 98 57.19 -22.52 17.01
N SER A 99 55.91 -22.41 17.40
CA SER A 99 54.99 -23.56 17.51
C SER A 99 54.35 -24.00 16.18
N LEU A 100 54.61 -23.28 15.08
CA LEU A 100 54.18 -23.61 13.71
C LEU A 100 55.33 -24.15 12.83
N LYS A 101 56.58 -24.21 13.32
CA LYS A 101 57.69 -24.82 12.60
C LYS A 101 57.49 -26.35 12.50
N PRO A 102 57.52 -26.95 11.29
CA PRO A 102 57.56 -28.39 11.18
C PRO A 102 58.87 -28.91 11.79
N ALA A 103 58.77 -29.88 12.71
CA ALA A 103 59.92 -30.58 13.25
C ALA A 103 60.75 -31.22 12.12
N PRO A 104 62.09 -31.26 12.22
CA PRO A 104 62.92 -31.82 11.17
C PRO A 104 62.60 -33.30 10.97
N SER A 105 62.47 -33.67 9.69
CA SER A 105 62.31 -35.03 9.17
C SER A 105 63.16 -36.04 9.94
N ALA A 106 62.50 -36.84 10.79
CA ALA A 106 63.06 -38.07 11.35
C ALA A 106 62.32 -39.25 10.71
N SER A 107 63.10 -40.02 9.97
CA SER A 107 62.83 -41.33 9.38
C SER A 107 61.83 -42.22 10.14
N LYS A 108 60.93 -42.85 9.37
CA LYS A 108 60.11 -44.06 9.66
C LYS A 108 60.43 -44.76 10.99
N PRO A 109 59.40 -45.01 11.84
CA PRO A 109 59.42 -46.16 12.73
C PRO A 109 58.38 -47.21 12.33
N GLU A 110 58.78 -48.45 12.56
CA GLU A 110 57.99 -49.67 12.44
C GLU A 110 56.78 -49.68 13.38
N LYS A 111 55.74 -50.40 12.98
CA LYS A 111 54.52 -50.67 13.75
C LYS A 111 54.87 -51.39 15.06
N VAL A 112 54.59 -50.74 16.19
CA VAL A 112 54.40 -51.39 17.49
C VAL A 112 52.91 -51.36 17.82
N SER A 113 52.36 -52.52 18.17
CA SER A 113 50.95 -52.73 18.53
C SER A 113 50.56 -52.01 19.83
N GLU A 114 49.48 -51.23 19.80
CA GLU A 114 48.90 -50.54 20.96
C GLU A 114 48.27 -51.53 21.97
N PRO A 115 48.37 -51.29 23.30
CA PRO A 115 47.72 -52.11 24.32
C PRO A 115 46.20 -51.88 24.38
N ASP A 116 45.42 -52.94 24.57
CA ASP A 116 43.94 -52.95 24.56
C ASP A 116 43.27 -51.96 25.54
N ASP A 117 43.99 -51.50 26.57
CA ASP A 117 43.47 -50.54 27.55
C ASP A 117 43.34 -49.10 27.00
N VAL A 118 44.11 -48.74 25.96
CA VAL A 118 44.03 -47.42 25.33
C VAL A 118 42.77 -47.32 24.48
N LYS A 119 42.45 -48.36 23.69
CA LYS A 119 41.23 -48.41 22.88
C LYS A 119 39.96 -48.36 23.71
N ARG A 120 39.91 -49.09 24.84
CA ARG A 120 38.74 -49.05 25.75
C ARG A 120 38.52 -47.64 26.32
N ARG A 121 39.58 -46.95 26.72
CA ARG A 121 39.49 -45.56 27.21
C ARG A 121 39.05 -44.59 26.12
N GLU A 122 39.50 -44.77 24.88
CA GLU A 122 39.06 -43.93 23.75
C GLU A 122 37.59 -44.15 23.39
N GLU A 123 37.11 -45.39 23.45
CA GLU A 123 35.70 -45.73 23.24
C GLU A 123 34.80 -45.15 24.34
N GLU A 124 35.19 -45.24 25.61
CA GLU A 124 34.48 -44.61 26.73
C GLU A 124 34.40 -43.09 26.57
N LEU A 125 35.52 -42.45 26.20
CA LEU A 125 35.58 -41.00 25.98
C LEU A 125 34.75 -40.57 24.75
N HIS A 126 34.66 -41.41 23.73
CA HIS A 126 33.80 -41.18 22.57
C HIS A 126 32.31 -41.28 22.94
N GLN A 127 31.93 -42.29 23.72
CA GLN A 127 30.56 -42.46 24.21
C GLN A 127 30.15 -41.30 25.12
N GLU A 128 31.03 -40.85 26.00
CA GLU A 128 30.76 -39.70 26.88
C GLU A 128 30.58 -38.40 26.08
N ARG A 129 31.42 -38.18 25.05
CA ARG A 129 31.26 -37.03 24.13
C ARG A 129 29.95 -37.09 23.37
N GLN A 130 29.53 -38.26 22.91
CA GLN A 130 28.25 -38.41 22.22
C GLN A 130 27.05 -38.18 23.14
N LYS A 131 27.12 -38.61 24.40
CA LYS A 131 26.09 -38.34 25.40
C LYS A 131 25.97 -36.85 25.68
N ARG A 132 27.09 -36.18 25.97
CA ARG A 132 27.13 -34.72 26.19
C ARG A 132 26.63 -33.91 24.99
N LYS A 133 26.85 -34.40 23.76
CA LYS A 133 26.32 -33.77 22.55
C LYS A 133 24.79 -33.87 22.50
N ARG A 134 24.23 -35.05 22.76
CA ARG A 134 22.77 -35.27 22.82
C ARG A 134 22.12 -34.41 23.89
N ASP A 135 22.64 -34.43 25.11
CA ASP A 135 22.12 -33.63 26.23
C ASP A 135 22.11 -32.12 25.90
N ARG A 136 23.15 -31.63 25.20
CA ARG A 136 23.25 -30.24 24.78
C ARG A 136 22.25 -29.88 23.67
N ASP A 137 22.05 -30.78 22.73
CA ASP A 137 21.13 -30.56 21.61
C ASP A 137 19.68 -30.60 22.10
N GLU A 138 19.34 -31.50 23.04
CA GLU A 138 18.05 -31.53 23.75
C GLU A 138 17.80 -30.26 24.57
N ALA A 139 18.81 -29.77 25.30
CA ALA A 139 18.69 -28.52 26.05
C ALA A 139 18.46 -27.30 25.13
N ARG A 140 19.08 -27.28 23.94
CA ARG A 140 18.86 -26.21 22.95
C ARG A 140 17.44 -26.24 22.40
N GLU A 141 16.91 -27.42 22.14
CA GLU A 141 15.53 -27.60 21.65
C GLU A 141 14.51 -27.15 22.70
N GLN A 142 14.73 -27.50 23.98
CA GLN A 142 13.89 -27.03 25.09
C GLN A 142 13.91 -25.50 25.24
N ILE A 143 15.09 -24.86 25.10
CA ILE A 143 15.22 -23.40 25.15
C ILE A 143 14.52 -22.73 23.97
N ALA A 144 14.62 -23.31 22.76
CA ALA A 144 13.92 -22.79 21.58
C ALA A 144 12.40 -22.88 21.75
N ALA A 145 11.89 -24.01 22.25
CA ALA A 145 10.47 -24.20 22.54
C ALA A 145 9.95 -23.21 23.60
N LEU A 146 10.72 -22.97 24.67
CA LEU A 146 10.38 -21.97 25.69
C LEU A 146 10.31 -20.55 25.12
N LYS A 147 11.26 -20.17 24.24
CA LYS A 147 11.26 -18.85 23.60
C LYS A 147 10.04 -18.63 22.71
N GLU A 148 9.62 -19.65 21.95
CA GLU A 148 8.39 -19.54 21.16
C GLU A 148 7.15 -19.41 22.03
N ARG A 149 7.05 -20.17 23.13
CA ARG A 149 5.94 -20.03 24.09
C ARG A 149 5.87 -18.65 24.73
N VAL A 150 7.01 -18.02 25.02
CA VAL A 150 7.07 -16.64 25.53
C VAL A 150 6.59 -15.65 24.46
N ARG A 151 7.06 -15.77 23.21
CA ARG A 151 6.60 -14.91 22.10
C ARG A 151 5.12 -15.04 21.81
N GLU A 152 4.56 -16.24 21.96
CA GLU A 152 3.12 -16.46 21.83
C GLU A 152 2.34 -15.83 22.98
N ALA A 153 2.85 -15.90 24.21
CA ALA A 153 2.23 -15.27 25.37
C ALA A 153 2.24 -13.73 25.26
N GLU A 154 3.37 -13.14 24.85
CA GLU A 154 3.50 -11.69 24.62
C GLU A 154 2.53 -11.20 23.53
N ARG A 155 2.37 -11.97 22.44
CA ARG A 155 1.39 -11.67 21.39
C ARG A 155 -0.04 -11.70 21.91
N ARG A 156 -0.40 -12.73 22.69
CA ARG A 156 -1.74 -12.82 23.29
C ARG A 156 -2.01 -11.69 24.28
N GLU A 157 -1.02 -11.26 25.05
CA GLU A 157 -1.15 -10.14 25.98
C GLU A 157 -1.33 -8.81 25.23
N TYR A 158 -0.60 -8.60 24.14
CA TYR A 158 -0.76 -7.43 23.27
C TYR A 158 -2.15 -7.39 22.61
N GLU A 159 -2.61 -8.51 22.06
CA GLU A 159 -3.94 -8.64 21.45
C GLU A 159 -5.06 -8.43 22.48
N ALA A 160 -4.94 -8.99 23.69
CA ALA A 160 -5.88 -8.78 24.78
C ALA A 160 -5.92 -7.31 25.23
N GLY A 161 -4.75 -6.65 25.33
CA GLY A 161 -4.66 -5.23 25.66
C GLY A 161 -5.19 -4.30 24.56
N ALA A 162 -5.11 -4.70 23.30
CA ALA A 162 -5.74 -3.98 22.18
C ALA A 162 -7.27 -4.15 22.20
N ALA A 163 -7.75 -5.37 22.42
CA ALA A 163 -9.18 -5.66 22.52
C ALA A 163 -9.85 -4.94 23.71
N LEU A 164 -9.17 -4.86 24.86
CA LEU A 164 -9.67 -4.12 26.02
C LEU A 164 -9.81 -2.62 25.73
N ARG A 165 -8.80 -2.01 25.09
CA ARG A 165 -8.84 -0.59 24.70
C ARG A 165 -9.95 -0.30 23.67
N ALA A 166 -10.18 -1.22 22.74
CA ALA A 166 -11.29 -1.11 21.79
C ALA A 166 -12.66 -1.19 22.50
N ALA A 167 -12.83 -2.14 23.42
CA ALA A 167 -14.05 -2.29 24.19
C ALA A 167 -14.33 -1.09 25.11
N GLU A 168 -13.29 -0.49 25.71
CA GLU A 168 -13.41 0.74 26.51
C GLU A 168 -13.85 1.93 25.65
N ALA A 169 -13.26 2.10 24.46
CA ALA A 169 -13.66 3.14 23.52
C ALA A 169 -15.12 2.96 23.06
N GLU A 170 -15.54 1.74 22.74
CA GLU A 170 -16.94 1.45 22.40
C GLU A 170 -17.88 1.78 23.57
N ARG A 171 -17.53 1.39 24.79
CA ARG A 171 -18.32 1.70 25.99
C ARG A 171 -18.47 3.21 26.20
N ASP A 172 -17.42 3.98 25.99
CA ASP A 172 -17.45 5.44 26.15
C ASP A 172 -18.33 6.10 25.08
N THR A 173 -18.30 5.60 23.84
CA THR A 173 -19.22 6.09 22.78
C THR A 173 -20.68 5.74 23.09
N LEU A 174 -20.95 4.54 23.63
CA LEU A 174 -22.28 4.13 24.07
C LEU A 174 -22.77 4.97 25.27
N ALA A 175 -21.88 5.29 26.21
CA ALA A 175 -22.22 6.17 27.33
C ALA A 175 -22.57 7.58 26.85
N GLN A 176 -21.79 8.16 25.95
CA GLN A 176 -22.06 9.49 25.38
C GLN A 176 -23.37 9.53 24.57
N THR A 177 -23.69 8.46 23.83
CA THR A 177 -24.95 8.39 23.08
C THR A 177 -26.15 8.21 24.01
N ALA A 178 -26.03 7.38 25.04
CA ALA A 178 -27.07 7.23 26.08
C ALA A 178 -27.33 8.54 26.83
N GLU A 179 -26.30 9.32 27.15
CA GLU A 179 -26.44 10.65 27.76
C GLU A 179 -27.13 11.65 26.82
N LYS A 180 -26.77 11.67 25.54
CA LYS A 180 -27.47 12.50 24.55
C LYS A 180 -28.95 12.11 24.43
N HIS A 181 -29.25 10.81 24.50
CA HIS A 181 -30.62 10.30 24.44
C HIS A 181 -31.41 10.68 25.70
N SER A 182 -30.83 10.58 26.89
CA SER A 182 -31.49 10.96 28.15
C SER A 182 -31.80 12.45 28.19
N LEU A 183 -30.86 13.31 27.75
CA LEU A 183 -31.09 14.76 27.63
C LEU A 183 -32.21 15.08 26.64
N ARG A 184 -32.29 14.33 25.53
CA ARG A 184 -33.36 14.49 24.53
C ARG A 184 -34.72 14.07 25.08
N ILE A 185 -34.80 12.95 25.80
CA ILE A 185 -36.02 12.48 26.45
C ILE A 185 -36.49 13.53 27.48
N ALA A 186 -35.61 14.00 28.37
CA ALA A 186 -35.94 15.01 29.36
C ALA A 186 -36.40 16.35 28.73
N ARG A 187 -35.93 16.68 27.53
CA ARG A 187 -36.41 17.85 26.76
C ARG A 187 -37.81 17.61 26.19
N LEU A 188 -38.07 16.43 25.64
CA LEU A 188 -39.37 16.06 25.10
C LEU A 188 -40.43 16.00 26.20
N GLU A 189 -40.12 15.43 27.36
CA GLU A 189 -41.02 15.40 28.53
C GLU A 189 -41.38 16.81 29.01
N ARG A 190 -40.42 17.74 29.01
CA ARG A 190 -40.71 19.16 29.33
C ARG A 190 -41.62 19.80 28.29
N GLN A 191 -41.48 19.46 27.01
CA GLN A 191 -42.36 19.96 25.94
C GLN A 191 -43.76 19.37 26.03
N THR A 192 -43.90 18.07 26.28
CA THR A 192 -45.21 17.43 26.45
C THR A 192 -45.92 18.00 27.68
N ALA A 193 -45.23 18.19 28.81
CA ALA A 193 -45.82 18.83 29.99
C ALA A 193 -46.34 20.24 29.70
N ARG A 194 -45.59 21.05 28.93
CA ARG A 194 -46.02 22.40 28.50
C ARG A 194 -47.25 22.35 27.61
N LEU A 195 -47.25 21.50 26.58
CA LEU A 195 -48.40 21.34 25.68
C LEU A 195 -49.65 20.82 26.41
N THR A 196 -49.47 19.97 27.42
CA THR A 196 -50.57 19.45 28.23
C THR A 196 -51.17 20.57 29.10
N ASN A 197 -50.34 21.43 29.68
CA ASN A 197 -50.78 22.61 30.42
C ASN A 197 -51.47 23.64 29.52
N GLU A 198 -50.92 23.92 28.33
CA GLU A 198 -51.54 24.82 27.33
C GLU A 198 -52.90 24.29 26.87
N ARG A 199 -52.99 22.98 26.59
CA ARG A 199 -54.27 22.32 26.26
C ARG A 199 -55.27 22.42 27.41
N GLY A 200 -54.82 22.23 28.66
CA GLY A 200 -55.67 22.40 29.84
C GLY A 200 -56.19 23.84 30.02
N GLN A 201 -55.36 24.84 29.72
CA GLN A 201 -55.75 26.25 29.73
C GLN A 201 -56.73 26.57 28.59
N LEU A 202 -56.50 26.05 27.39
CA LEU A 202 -57.40 26.21 26.23
C LEU A 202 -58.77 25.56 26.47
N LEU A 203 -58.80 24.37 27.08
CA LEU A 203 -60.05 23.71 27.46
C LEU A 203 -60.79 24.49 28.55
N LYS A 204 -60.08 25.11 29.50
CA LYS A 204 -60.69 26.03 30.47
C LYS A 204 -61.23 27.30 29.81
N SER A 205 -60.55 27.87 28.81
CA SER A 205 -61.06 29.04 28.07
C SER A 205 -62.25 28.69 27.17
N LEU A 206 -62.29 27.49 26.59
CA LEU A 206 -63.41 26.99 25.79
C LEU A 206 -64.64 26.66 26.66
N ALA A 207 -64.43 26.09 27.85
CA ALA A 207 -65.51 25.85 28.82
C ALA A 207 -66.11 27.16 29.39
N GLY A 208 -65.36 28.28 29.31
CA GLY A 208 -65.85 29.61 29.66
C GLY A 208 -66.71 30.29 28.58
N HIS A 209 -66.87 29.70 27.40
CA HIS A 209 -67.65 30.25 26.29
C HIS A 209 -68.65 29.24 25.73
N ALA A 210 -69.86 29.24 26.29
CA ALA A 210 -71.09 28.93 25.57
C ALA A 210 -72.18 29.90 26.05
N PRO A 211 -73.20 30.29 25.22
CA PRO A 211 -73.53 29.81 23.87
C PRO A 211 -73.80 30.93 22.83
N GLY A 212 -73.81 30.61 21.53
CA GLY A 212 -74.52 31.44 20.54
C GLY A 212 -74.10 31.31 19.07
N SER A 213 -75.08 30.97 18.23
CA SER A 213 -75.21 31.20 16.77
C SER A 213 -74.31 30.47 15.76
N ARG A 214 -74.95 29.50 15.07
CA ARG A 214 -75.11 29.33 13.61
C ARG A 214 -74.20 30.13 12.67
N GLY A 215 -73.60 29.42 11.70
CA GLY A 215 -73.53 29.88 10.30
C GLY A 215 -72.15 29.89 9.63
N ALA A 216 -72.04 29.04 8.61
CA ALA A 216 -71.23 29.21 7.38
C ALA A 216 -69.69 29.15 7.44
N ALA A 217 -69.17 28.48 6.40
CA ALA A 217 -67.79 28.22 6.06
C ALA A 217 -66.93 29.48 5.82
N ASN A 218 -65.62 29.39 6.10
CA ASN A 218 -64.57 29.50 5.08
C ASN A 218 -63.16 29.34 5.65
N HIS A 219 -62.27 28.85 4.78
CA HIS A 219 -60.87 28.50 5.00
C HIS A 219 -60.00 29.56 5.67
N SER A 220 -59.04 29.12 6.49
CA SER A 220 -57.74 29.78 6.60
C SER A 220 -56.67 28.77 7.04
N SER A 221 -55.73 28.55 6.14
CA SER A 221 -54.53 27.74 6.27
C SER A 221 -53.49 28.46 7.14
N LYS A 222 -52.93 27.75 8.13
CA LYS A 222 -51.54 27.88 8.62
C LYS A 222 -51.31 26.90 9.78
N ALA A 223 -51.14 25.62 9.46
CA ALA A 223 -50.55 24.67 10.40
C ALA A 223 -49.03 24.76 10.27
N ARG A 224 -48.40 25.26 11.33
CA ARG A 224 -46.95 25.40 11.51
C ARG A 224 -46.37 24.01 11.73
N THR A 225 -45.59 23.51 10.78
CA THR A 225 -44.94 22.19 10.87
C THR A 225 -43.87 22.20 11.95
N ILE A 226 -44.05 21.37 12.98
CA ILE A 226 -43.01 21.05 13.97
C ILE A 226 -42.37 19.74 13.51
N HIS A 227 -41.12 19.78 13.07
CA HIS A 227 -40.36 18.59 12.69
C HIS A 227 -39.92 17.82 13.94
N THR A 228 -40.52 16.65 14.19
CA THR A 228 -40.04 15.65 15.15
C THR A 228 -39.77 14.33 14.42
N ALA A 229 -38.57 13.79 14.62
CA ALA A 229 -38.02 12.46 14.30
C ALA A 229 -38.85 11.46 13.45
N SER A 230 -38.20 10.93 12.42
CA SER A 230 -38.70 10.07 11.33
C SER A 230 -39.65 8.94 11.76
N LYS A 231 -40.81 8.91 11.11
CA LYS A 231 -41.83 7.84 11.14
C LYS A 231 -41.56 6.75 10.09
N ASP A 232 -40.50 6.89 9.31
CA ASP A 232 -40.34 6.15 8.05
C ASP A 232 -39.93 4.68 8.26
N ASP A 233 -39.33 4.31 9.40
CA ASP A 233 -38.81 2.95 9.59
C ASP A 233 -39.89 1.91 9.95
N VAL A 234 -40.98 2.30 10.61
CA VAL A 234 -41.95 1.34 11.19
C VAL A 234 -42.88 0.72 10.14
N TRP A 235 -43.28 1.48 9.13
CA TRP A 235 -44.18 0.97 8.09
C TRP A 235 -43.41 0.17 7.03
N GLU A 236 -42.15 0.53 6.74
CA GLU A 236 -41.30 -0.21 5.81
C GLU A 236 -41.08 -1.65 6.28
N GLU A 237 -40.81 -1.85 7.57
CA GLU A 237 -40.62 -3.17 8.17
C GLU A 237 -41.91 -4.00 8.14
N ALA A 238 -43.06 -3.36 8.39
CA ALA A 238 -44.36 -4.00 8.25
C ALA A 238 -44.64 -4.44 6.80
N VAL A 239 -44.28 -3.63 5.79
CA VAL A 239 -44.46 -3.99 4.39
C VAL A 239 -43.51 -5.10 3.96
N ARG A 240 -42.22 -5.06 4.36
CA ARG A 240 -41.27 -6.16 4.10
C ARG A 240 -41.79 -7.47 4.66
N HIS A 241 -42.30 -7.47 5.89
CA HIS A 241 -42.89 -8.65 6.51
C HIS A 241 -44.13 -9.18 5.78
N LEU A 242 -44.93 -8.31 5.16
CA LEU A 242 -46.09 -8.70 4.35
C LEU A 242 -45.68 -9.31 3.00
N ILE A 243 -44.63 -8.78 2.38
CA ILE A 243 -44.04 -9.33 1.15
C ILE A 243 -43.48 -10.73 1.43
N ASP A 244 -42.73 -10.91 2.52
CA ASP A 244 -42.16 -12.22 2.91
C ASP A 244 -43.24 -13.27 3.19
N LYS A 245 -44.42 -12.83 3.64
CA LYS A 245 -45.59 -13.69 3.85
C LYS A 245 -46.48 -13.83 2.61
N ASN A 246 -46.02 -13.40 1.44
CA ASN A 246 -46.74 -13.44 0.15
C ASN A 246 -48.10 -12.69 0.17
N LYS A 247 -48.27 -11.71 1.06
CA LYS A 247 -49.51 -10.92 1.19
C LYS A 247 -49.44 -9.64 0.35
N HIS A 248 -49.32 -9.80 -0.95
CA HIS A 248 -49.07 -8.70 -1.89
C HIS A 248 -50.19 -7.64 -1.92
N ASP A 249 -51.45 -8.04 -1.81
CA ASP A 249 -52.60 -7.10 -1.82
C ASP A 249 -52.58 -6.15 -0.61
N LEU A 250 -52.20 -6.67 0.57
CA LEU A 250 -52.14 -5.88 1.80
C LEU A 250 -50.92 -4.95 1.80
N ALA A 251 -49.77 -5.43 1.29
CA ALA A 251 -48.58 -4.61 1.07
C ALA A 251 -48.88 -3.45 0.11
N LEU A 252 -49.63 -3.73 -0.98
CA LEU A 252 -50.04 -2.73 -1.95
C LEU A 252 -51.00 -1.69 -1.35
N SER A 253 -51.98 -2.13 -0.57
CA SER A 253 -52.92 -1.22 0.12
C SER A 253 -52.15 -0.26 1.05
N LEU A 254 -51.24 -0.79 1.86
CA LEU A 254 -50.46 0.00 2.80
C LEU A 254 -49.52 0.98 2.08
N ALA A 255 -48.85 0.54 1.00
CA ALA A 255 -48.01 1.42 0.19
C ALA A 255 -48.82 2.54 -0.49
N ASN A 256 -50.02 2.25 -1.01
CA ASN A 256 -50.90 3.26 -1.59
C ASN A 256 -51.39 4.28 -0.56
N ASP A 257 -51.65 3.87 0.68
CA ASP A 257 -52.01 4.79 1.76
C ASP A 257 -50.84 5.72 2.13
N VAL A 258 -49.61 5.23 2.10
CA VAL A 258 -48.40 6.07 2.24
C VAL A 258 -48.28 7.05 1.07
N LEU A 259 -48.50 6.61 -0.17
CA LEU A 259 -48.43 7.49 -1.35
C LEU A 259 -49.52 8.56 -1.38
N ARG A 260 -50.68 8.32 -0.75
CA ARG A 260 -51.71 9.36 -0.56
C ARG A 260 -51.24 10.46 0.40
N ALA A 261 -50.41 10.12 1.38
CA ALA A 261 -49.87 11.06 2.35
C ALA A 261 -48.58 11.75 1.86
N ASP A 262 -47.69 11.00 1.21
CA ASP A 262 -46.47 11.48 0.55
C ASP A 262 -46.32 10.82 -0.84
N PRO A 263 -46.75 11.52 -1.91
CA PRO A 263 -46.67 11.01 -3.28
C PRO A 263 -45.25 10.71 -3.78
N ASN A 264 -44.21 11.26 -3.12
CA ASN A 264 -42.81 11.11 -3.52
C ASN A 264 -42.04 10.15 -2.61
N ASN A 265 -42.73 9.32 -1.82
CA ASN A 265 -42.09 8.34 -0.95
C ASN A 265 -41.43 7.22 -1.77
N LEU A 266 -40.09 7.15 -1.75
CA LEU A 266 -39.31 6.23 -2.59
C LEU A 266 -39.60 4.76 -2.28
N ALA A 267 -39.67 4.40 -0.99
CA ALA A 267 -39.91 3.02 -0.59
C ALA A 267 -41.30 2.55 -1.03
N ALA A 268 -42.33 3.40 -0.87
CA ALA A 268 -43.69 3.05 -1.27
C ALA A 268 -43.80 2.91 -2.79
N LEU A 269 -43.17 3.80 -3.57
CA LEU A 269 -43.12 3.70 -5.03
C LEU A 269 -42.39 2.43 -5.50
N ASP A 270 -41.27 2.05 -4.88
CA ASP A 270 -40.54 0.82 -5.22
C ASP A 270 -41.37 -0.44 -4.93
N ILE A 271 -42.06 -0.47 -3.79
CA ILE A 271 -42.96 -1.57 -3.41
C ILE A 271 -44.09 -1.72 -4.42
N VAL A 272 -44.79 -0.62 -4.76
CA VAL A 272 -45.90 -0.65 -5.72
C VAL A 272 -45.41 -1.13 -7.10
N ALA A 273 -44.25 -0.64 -7.57
CA ALA A 273 -43.69 -1.06 -8.85
C ALA A 273 -43.43 -2.59 -8.89
N ARG A 274 -42.82 -3.15 -7.85
CA ARG A 274 -42.54 -4.60 -7.76
C ARG A 274 -43.80 -5.44 -7.67
N VAL A 275 -44.79 -5.01 -6.88
CA VAL A 275 -46.04 -5.75 -6.74
C VAL A 275 -46.84 -5.74 -8.05
N MET A 276 -46.88 -4.60 -8.75
CA MET A 276 -47.54 -4.49 -10.05
C MET A 276 -46.85 -5.32 -11.14
N GLU A 277 -45.52 -5.36 -11.13
CA GLU A 277 -44.73 -6.22 -12.01
C GLU A 277 -45.03 -7.71 -11.73
N ALA A 278 -45.04 -8.13 -10.47
CA ALA A 278 -45.39 -9.50 -10.06
C ALA A 278 -46.85 -9.87 -10.36
N SER A 279 -47.75 -8.88 -10.36
CA SER A 279 -49.18 -9.07 -10.68
C SER A 279 -49.47 -9.11 -12.18
N GLY A 280 -48.45 -8.92 -13.03
CA GLY A 280 -48.59 -8.99 -14.48
C GLY A 280 -49.22 -7.75 -15.14
N ASP A 281 -49.22 -6.59 -14.47
CA ASP A 281 -49.64 -5.31 -15.07
C ASP A 281 -48.43 -4.41 -15.37
N PRO A 282 -47.81 -4.56 -16.55
CA PRO A 282 -46.62 -3.80 -16.91
C PRO A 282 -46.90 -2.29 -17.08
N ARG A 283 -48.15 -1.89 -17.33
CA ARG A 283 -48.51 -0.47 -17.46
C ARG A 283 -48.50 0.21 -16.10
N ALA A 284 -49.13 -0.39 -15.10
CA ALA A 284 -49.13 0.13 -13.73
C ALA A 284 -47.72 0.11 -13.12
N ALA A 285 -46.92 -0.92 -13.42
CA ALA A 285 -45.52 -1.00 -13.01
C ALA A 285 -44.66 0.12 -13.65
N SER A 286 -44.83 0.38 -14.96
CA SER A 286 -44.13 1.48 -15.66
C SER A 286 -44.48 2.85 -15.07
N ILE A 287 -45.76 3.12 -14.76
CA ILE A 287 -46.17 4.38 -14.12
C ILE A 287 -45.44 4.60 -12.79
N SER A 288 -45.39 3.56 -11.96
CA SER A 288 -44.78 3.61 -10.64
C SER A 288 -43.25 3.74 -10.73
N ALA A 289 -42.60 3.02 -11.66
CA ALA A 289 -41.17 3.12 -11.91
C ALA A 289 -40.76 4.52 -12.42
N ARG A 290 -41.57 5.15 -13.29
CA ARG A 290 -41.34 6.54 -13.72
C ARG A 290 -41.45 7.55 -12.58
N ALA A 291 -42.45 7.38 -11.72
CA ALA A 291 -42.61 8.21 -10.53
C ALA A 291 -41.42 8.05 -9.59
N LEU A 292 -40.93 6.81 -9.40
CA LEU A 292 -39.76 6.52 -8.59
C LEU A 292 -38.50 7.23 -9.11
N VAL A 293 -38.22 7.14 -10.41
CA VAL A 293 -37.08 7.88 -11.00
C VAL A 293 -37.23 9.38 -10.74
N THR A 294 -38.41 9.94 -11.01
CA THR A 294 -38.66 11.38 -10.88
C THR A 294 -38.50 11.85 -9.43
N ALA A 295 -39.00 11.08 -8.46
CA ALA A 295 -38.86 11.37 -7.04
C ALA A 295 -37.41 11.26 -6.55
N SER A 296 -36.67 10.24 -6.99
CA SER A 296 -35.25 10.08 -6.66
C SER A 296 -34.41 11.23 -7.21
N LEU A 297 -34.67 11.64 -8.46
CA LEU A 297 -34.02 12.81 -9.07
C LEU A 297 -34.36 14.11 -8.33
N GLY A 298 -35.63 14.29 -7.93
CA GLY A 298 -36.06 15.47 -7.15
C GLY A 298 -35.40 15.58 -5.78
N ARG A 299 -34.96 14.44 -5.20
CA ARG A 299 -34.20 14.37 -3.94
C ARG A 299 -32.68 14.47 -4.14
N GLY A 300 -32.20 14.49 -5.38
CA GLY A 300 -30.77 14.45 -5.69
C GLY A 300 -30.11 13.08 -5.49
N ASP A 301 -30.89 12.02 -5.25
CA ASP A 301 -30.36 10.66 -5.06
C ASP A 301 -30.18 9.98 -6.43
N ILE A 302 -29.01 10.23 -7.03
CA ILE A 302 -28.66 9.69 -8.36
C ILE A 302 -28.53 8.16 -8.31
N ARG A 303 -28.13 7.59 -7.17
CA ARG A 303 -27.97 6.15 -7.01
C ARG A 303 -29.32 5.45 -7.07
N ALA A 304 -30.29 5.90 -6.27
CA ALA A 304 -31.65 5.38 -6.31
C ALA A 304 -32.32 5.65 -7.67
N ALA A 305 -32.06 6.80 -8.29
CA ALA A 305 -32.55 7.11 -9.64
C ALA A 305 -32.00 6.15 -10.70
N THR A 306 -30.73 5.74 -10.58
CA THR A 306 -30.08 4.77 -11.48
C THR A 306 -30.75 3.41 -11.42
N ASP A 307 -30.98 2.89 -10.21
CA ASP A 307 -31.62 1.58 -10.04
C ASP A 307 -33.08 1.60 -10.52
N ALA A 308 -33.80 2.70 -10.25
CA ALA A 308 -35.15 2.91 -10.75
C ALA A 308 -35.20 3.03 -12.29
N MET A 309 -34.20 3.66 -12.90
CA MET A 309 -34.09 3.78 -14.36
C MET A 309 -33.90 2.42 -15.02
N VAL A 310 -33.01 1.57 -14.48
CA VAL A 310 -32.83 0.21 -15.01
C VAL A 310 -34.13 -0.58 -14.93
N LYS A 311 -34.85 -0.50 -13.81
CA LYS A 311 -36.17 -1.14 -13.67
C LYS A 311 -37.17 -0.64 -14.71
N LEU A 312 -37.30 0.69 -14.86
CA LEU A 312 -38.18 1.31 -15.85
C LEU A 312 -37.88 0.80 -17.26
N LEU A 313 -36.61 0.79 -17.66
CA LEU A 313 -36.20 0.38 -19.01
C LEU A 313 -36.34 -1.12 -19.26
N LEU A 314 -36.35 -1.96 -18.22
CA LEU A 314 -36.65 -3.39 -18.35
C LEU A 314 -38.15 -3.63 -18.57
N ILE A 315 -39.01 -2.84 -17.91
CA ILE A 315 -40.47 -2.97 -18.00
C ILE A 315 -40.99 -2.31 -19.30
N ASP A 316 -40.52 -1.11 -19.60
CA ASP A 316 -41.06 -0.25 -20.65
C ASP A 316 -39.95 0.47 -21.44
N PRO A 317 -39.18 -0.25 -22.26
CA PRO A 317 -38.02 0.29 -22.98
C PRO A 317 -38.35 1.26 -24.11
N GLN A 318 -39.61 1.34 -24.55
CA GLN A 318 -39.95 1.94 -25.85
C GLN A 318 -40.99 3.06 -25.83
N THR A 319 -41.53 3.45 -24.68
CA THR A 319 -42.50 4.54 -24.62
C THR A 319 -41.88 5.94 -24.66
N PRO A 320 -42.54 6.93 -25.29
CA PRO A 320 -42.14 8.33 -25.24
C PRO A 320 -41.99 8.88 -23.81
N GLU A 321 -42.79 8.37 -22.88
CA GLU A 321 -42.76 8.74 -21.47
C GLU A 321 -41.49 8.24 -20.79
N ALA A 322 -41.09 6.98 -21.03
CA ALA A 322 -39.82 6.44 -20.53
C ALA A 322 -38.64 7.20 -21.13
N GLU A 323 -38.71 7.57 -22.42
CA GLU A 323 -37.67 8.35 -23.08
C GLU A 323 -37.51 9.76 -22.45
N LYS A 324 -38.62 10.43 -22.10
CA LYS A 324 -38.60 11.73 -21.43
C LYS A 324 -37.90 11.66 -20.06
N VAL A 325 -38.23 10.64 -19.27
CA VAL A 325 -37.64 10.43 -17.94
C VAL A 325 -36.17 10.04 -18.06
N SER A 326 -35.81 9.18 -19.03
CA SER A 326 -34.42 8.82 -19.32
C SER A 326 -33.57 10.03 -19.69
N ARG A 327 -34.11 10.98 -20.48
CA ARG A 327 -33.39 12.23 -20.81
C ARG A 327 -33.11 13.06 -19.56
N ALA A 328 -34.11 13.21 -18.68
CA ALA A 328 -33.96 13.97 -17.44
C ALA A 328 -32.92 13.32 -16.51
N PHE A 329 -32.93 11.98 -16.42
CA PHE A 329 -31.95 11.21 -15.67
C PHE A 329 -30.53 11.40 -16.21
N VAL A 330 -30.30 11.22 -17.51
CA VAL A 330 -28.96 11.40 -18.10
C VAL A 330 -28.44 12.82 -17.87
N ALA A 331 -29.29 13.85 -17.98
CA ALA A 331 -28.93 15.23 -17.68
C ALA A 331 -28.48 15.43 -16.21
N SER A 332 -28.99 14.62 -15.28
CA SER A 332 -28.66 14.69 -13.84
C SER A 332 -27.39 13.93 -13.43
N ILE A 333 -26.90 12.98 -14.24
CA ILE A 333 -25.70 12.16 -13.95
C ILE A 333 -24.39 12.95 -14.14
N ARG A 334 -24.45 14.27 -14.35
CA ARG A 334 -23.29 15.15 -14.50
C ARG A 334 -22.50 15.38 -13.19
N THR A 335 -22.43 14.38 -12.33
CA THR A 335 -21.67 14.37 -11.09
C THR A 335 -20.24 13.92 -11.34
N ASP A 336 -19.29 14.45 -10.56
CA ASP A 336 -17.90 14.00 -10.52
C ASP A 336 -17.68 12.91 -9.45
N ASP A 337 -18.75 12.47 -8.78
CA ASP A 337 -18.70 11.43 -7.75
C ASP A 337 -18.41 10.06 -8.35
N ARG A 338 -17.19 9.56 -8.07
CA ARG A 338 -16.68 8.28 -8.57
C ARG A 338 -17.54 7.09 -8.16
N GLU A 339 -18.12 7.08 -6.97
CA GLU A 339 -18.94 5.96 -6.49
C GLU A 339 -20.28 5.90 -7.23
N ILE A 340 -20.86 7.06 -7.52
CA ILE A 340 -22.09 7.16 -8.32
C ILE A 340 -21.83 6.72 -9.77
N ILE A 341 -20.71 7.17 -10.37
CA ILE A 341 -20.31 6.79 -11.72
C ILE A 341 -20.08 5.27 -11.81
N LYS A 342 -19.39 4.69 -10.83
CA LYS A 342 -19.15 3.24 -10.74
C LYS A 342 -20.45 2.44 -10.60
N HIS A 343 -21.36 2.90 -9.74
CA HIS A 343 -22.68 2.28 -9.56
C HIS A 343 -23.51 2.33 -10.85
N ALA A 344 -23.54 3.49 -11.52
CA ALA A 344 -24.23 3.68 -12.78
C ALA A 344 -23.64 2.81 -13.91
N GLY A 345 -22.32 2.79 -14.07
CA GLY A 345 -21.66 1.92 -15.05
C GLY A 345 -21.97 0.44 -14.84
N ALA A 346 -21.94 -0.04 -13.60
CA ALA A 346 -22.31 -1.43 -13.27
C ALA A 346 -23.78 -1.72 -13.57
N ALA A 347 -24.69 -0.78 -13.27
CA ALA A 347 -26.11 -0.90 -13.56
C ALA A 347 -26.40 -0.94 -15.08
N PHE A 348 -25.72 -0.11 -15.85
CA PHE A 348 -25.82 -0.06 -17.31
C PHE A 348 -25.25 -1.33 -17.95
N ALA A 349 -24.12 -1.85 -17.45
CA ALA A 349 -23.57 -3.13 -17.88
C ALA A 349 -24.54 -4.30 -17.63
N ARG A 350 -25.28 -4.29 -16.51
CA ARG A 350 -26.37 -5.25 -16.25
C ARG A 350 -27.52 -5.10 -17.25
N LEU A 351 -27.99 -3.87 -17.48
CA LEU A 351 -29.05 -3.59 -18.45
C LEU A 351 -28.68 -4.06 -19.86
N ARG A 352 -27.43 -3.84 -20.30
CA ARG A 352 -26.91 -4.34 -21.58
C ARG A 352 -27.03 -5.85 -21.73
N LYS A 353 -26.74 -6.61 -20.66
CA LYS A 353 -26.84 -8.07 -20.65
C LYS A 353 -28.30 -8.56 -20.67
N LEU A 354 -29.18 -7.88 -19.94
CA LEU A 354 -30.59 -8.28 -19.78
C LEU A 354 -31.46 -7.87 -20.99
N ASN A 355 -31.27 -6.66 -21.51
CA ASN A 355 -32.03 -6.13 -22.63
C ASN A 355 -31.19 -5.13 -23.45
N GLY A 356 -30.50 -5.66 -24.47
CA GLY A 356 -29.60 -4.87 -25.32
C GLY A 356 -30.30 -3.74 -26.10
N GLN A 357 -31.58 -3.89 -26.46
CA GLN A 357 -32.33 -2.84 -27.16
C GLN A 357 -32.64 -1.65 -26.23
N ALA A 358 -33.06 -1.92 -24.99
CA ALA A 358 -33.28 -0.91 -23.97
C ALA A 358 -31.99 -0.12 -23.68
N TYR A 359 -30.89 -0.86 -23.55
CA TYR A 359 -29.56 -0.29 -23.36
C TYR A 359 -29.13 0.61 -24.53
N ALA A 360 -29.30 0.18 -25.78
CA ALA A 360 -28.87 0.95 -26.95
C ALA A 360 -29.48 2.36 -27.01
N ARG A 361 -30.73 2.51 -26.55
CA ARG A 361 -31.40 3.82 -26.45
C ARG A 361 -30.83 4.68 -25.32
N LEU A 362 -30.60 4.08 -24.15
CA LEU A 362 -29.96 4.78 -23.04
C LEU A 362 -28.54 5.25 -23.44
N GLN A 363 -27.78 4.38 -24.09
CA GLN A 363 -26.46 4.67 -24.66
C GLN A 363 -26.52 5.84 -25.65
N GLN A 364 -27.50 5.87 -26.55
CA GLN A 364 -27.69 7.00 -27.46
C GLN A 364 -27.92 8.32 -26.71
N GLN A 365 -28.67 8.30 -25.61
CA GLN A 365 -28.90 9.49 -24.79
C GLN A 365 -27.65 9.92 -24.02
N ILE A 366 -26.91 8.97 -23.44
CA ILE A 366 -25.63 9.20 -22.75
C ILE A 366 -24.66 9.90 -23.71
N ARG A 367 -24.43 9.32 -24.90
CA ARG A 367 -23.51 9.87 -25.91
C ARG A 367 -23.94 11.21 -26.47
N LYS A 368 -25.25 11.53 -26.43
CA LYS A 368 -25.79 12.80 -26.92
C LYS A 368 -25.71 13.93 -25.88
N GLN A 369 -25.79 13.63 -24.59
CA GLN A 369 -25.98 14.66 -23.53
C GLN A 369 -24.78 14.83 -22.60
N LEU A 370 -23.96 13.79 -22.44
CA LEU A 370 -22.80 13.81 -21.55
C LEU A 370 -21.51 14.12 -22.33
N PRO A 371 -20.51 14.75 -21.67
CA PRO A 371 -19.17 14.87 -22.23
C PRO A 371 -18.60 13.50 -22.59
N ALA A 372 -17.80 13.40 -23.65
CA ALA A 372 -17.25 12.15 -24.15
C ALA A 372 -16.52 11.34 -23.05
N ALA A 373 -15.69 11.99 -22.23
CA ALA A 373 -14.96 11.32 -21.14
C ALA A 373 -15.90 10.64 -20.11
N LEU A 374 -16.98 11.32 -19.71
CA LEU A 374 -17.95 10.76 -18.77
C LEU A 374 -18.82 9.68 -19.43
N ALA A 375 -19.20 9.88 -20.69
CA ALA A 375 -19.94 8.90 -21.47
C ALA A 375 -19.14 7.59 -21.64
N ASP A 376 -17.85 7.68 -21.96
CA ASP A 376 -16.97 6.52 -22.14
C ASP A 376 -16.76 5.75 -20.81
N THR A 377 -16.81 6.46 -19.68
CA THR A 377 -16.73 5.86 -18.34
C THR A 377 -18.01 5.13 -17.95
N LEU A 378 -19.18 5.69 -18.27
CA LEU A 378 -20.49 5.12 -17.94
C LEU A 378 -20.95 4.01 -18.90
N ASP A 379 -20.57 4.10 -20.16
CA ASP A 379 -20.92 3.17 -21.24
C ASP A 379 -19.64 2.60 -21.89
N PRO A 380 -18.85 1.81 -21.14
CA PRO A 380 -17.65 1.22 -21.69
C PRO A 380 -18.04 0.11 -22.68
N ALA A 381 -17.27 -0.04 -23.76
CA ALA A 381 -17.56 -1.01 -24.84
C ALA A 381 -17.81 -2.44 -24.30
N PRO A 382 -18.59 -3.29 -25.00
CA PRO A 382 -18.79 -4.68 -24.59
C PRO A 382 -17.45 -5.39 -24.33
N GLY A 383 -17.28 -5.90 -23.11
CA GLY A 383 -16.04 -6.56 -22.67
C GLY A 383 -14.93 -5.61 -22.22
N ALA A 384 -15.15 -4.30 -22.17
CA ALA A 384 -14.23 -3.35 -21.55
C ALA A 384 -14.05 -3.67 -20.06
N LEU A 385 -12.84 -3.39 -19.57
CA LEU A 385 -12.39 -3.69 -18.22
C LEU A 385 -12.19 -2.37 -17.48
N GLY A 386 -12.73 -2.26 -16.27
CA GLY A 386 -12.56 -1.12 -15.38
C GLY A 386 -11.30 -1.25 -14.48
N PRO A 387 -11.00 -0.22 -13.68
CA PRO A 387 -9.82 -0.20 -12.81
C PRO A 387 -9.80 -1.32 -11.76
N ASP A 388 -10.98 -1.69 -11.26
CA ASP A 388 -11.19 -2.70 -10.21
C ASP A 388 -11.63 -4.06 -10.75
N ASP A 389 -11.81 -4.19 -12.07
CA ASP A 389 -12.16 -5.48 -12.66
C ASP A 389 -10.94 -6.40 -12.66
N VAL A 390 -11.16 -7.69 -12.38
CA VAL A 390 -10.12 -8.70 -12.52
C VAL A 390 -9.73 -8.80 -14.00
N LEU A 391 -8.46 -8.51 -14.28
CA LEU A 391 -7.93 -8.53 -15.63
C LEU A 391 -7.67 -10.00 -16.06
N PRO A 392 -8.18 -10.43 -17.22
CA PRO A 392 -7.95 -11.77 -17.75
C PRO A 392 -6.55 -11.87 -18.37
N LEU A 393 -5.51 -11.73 -17.55
CA LEU A 393 -4.12 -11.79 -17.96
C LEU A 393 -3.70 -13.26 -18.18
N PRO A 394 -3.10 -13.61 -19.33
CA PRO A 394 -2.59 -14.96 -19.57
C PRO A 394 -1.34 -15.21 -18.72
N GLY A 395 -1.32 -16.32 -17.99
CA GLY A 395 -0.19 -16.71 -17.13
C GLY A 395 -0.64 -17.10 -15.74
N PHE A 396 0.33 -17.46 -14.89
CA PHE A 396 0.08 -17.76 -13.49
C PHE A 396 0.37 -16.52 -12.64
N PHE A 397 -0.63 -16.08 -11.90
CA PHE A 397 -0.50 -15.03 -10.89
C PHE A 397 -0.95 -15.61 -9.54
N PRO A 398 -0.27 -15.28 -8.44
CA PRO A 398 -0.61 -15.81 -7.11
C PRO A 398 -2.00 -15.39 -6.63
N TYR A 399 -2.56 -14.33 -7.20
CA TYR A 399 -3.90 -13.83 -6.92
C TYR A 399 -4.47 -13.09 -8.15
N PRO A 400 -5.80 -12.91 -8.24
CA PRO A 400 -6.43 -12.09 -9.27
C PRO A 400 -5.91 -10.65 -9.26
N LEU A 401 -5.49 -10.14 -10.41
CA LEU A 401 -4.98 -8.77 -10.54
C LEU A 401 -6.01 -7.85 -11.19
N THR A 402 -6.20 -6.68 -10.63
CA THR A 402 -6.96 -5.56 -11.22
C THR A 402 -5.98 -4.52 -11.78
N ALA A 403 -6.45 -3.59 -12.62
CA ALA A 403 -5.58 -2.52 -13.10
C ALA A 403 -5.07 -1.63 -11.95
N ALA A 404 -5.93 -1.30 -10.97
CA ALA A 404 -5.53 -0.56 -9.77
C ALA A 404 -4.46 -1.30 -8.95
N ALA A 405 -4.59 -2.62 -8.80
CA ALA A 405 -3.59 -3.43 -8.09
C ALA A 405 -2.23 -3.46 -8.81
N ILE A 406 -2.24 -3.45 -10.15
CA ILE A 406 -1.02 -3.39 -10.96
C ILE A 406 -0.34 -2.04 -10.83
N LEU A 407 -1.08 -0.94 -10.85
CA LEU A 407 -0.52 0.40 -10.62
C LEU A 407 0.09 0.51 -9.22
N SER A 408 -0.61 0.02 -8.21
CA SER A 408 -0.08 -0.05 -6.85
C SER A 408 1.19 -0.91 -6.75
N ALA A 409 1.28 -2.00 -7.52
CA ALA A 409 2.50 -2.80 -7.62
C ALA A 409 3.65 -2.03 -8.29
N ILE A 410 3.36 -1.17 -9.28
CA ILE A 410 4.33 -0.25 -9.87
C ILE A 410 4.79 0.80 -8.86
N ASP A 411 3.89 1.32 -8.02
CA ASP A 411 4.22 2.28 -6.97
C ASP A 411 5.12 1.70 -5.88
N ARG A 412 4.88 0.45 -5.46
CA ARG A 412 5.75 -0.30 -4.55
C ARG A 412 7.08 -0.75 -5.17
N GLY A 413 7.19 -0.71 -6.49
CA GLY A 413 8.38 -1.26 -7.18
C GLY A 413 8.44 -2.79 -7.22
N ASP A 414 7.29 -3.47 -7.24
CA ASP A 414 7.19 -4.93 -7.28
C ASP A 414 7.63 -5.48 -8.65
N LEU A 415 8.92 -5.77 -8.75
CA LEU A 415 9.55 -6.31 -9.97
C LEU A 415 8.92 -7.62 -10.44
N PRO A 416 8.71 -8.64 -9.58
CA PRO A 416 8.09 -9.90 -9.99
C PRO A 416 6.72 -9.74 -10.66
N ILE A 417 5.82 -8.95 -10.05
CA ILE A 417 4.48 -8.74 -10.60
C ILE A 417 4.57 -7.97 -11.91
N VAL A 418 5.27 -6.82 -11.92
CA VAL A 418 5.36 -5.96 -13.11
C VAL A 418 6.02 -6.68 -14.29
N ALA A 419 7.05 -7.49 -14.04
CA ALA A 419 7.68 -8.31 -15.08
C ALA A 419 6.73 -9.39 -15.64
N SER A 420 5.92 -10.01 -14.77
CA SER A 420 4.94 -11.03 -15.19
C SER A 420 3.82 -10.41 -16.00
N VAL A 421 3.26 -9.28 -15.55
CA VAL A 421 2.23 -8.53 -16.28
C VAL A 421 2.76 -8.06 -17.64
N ARG A 422 3.97 -7.49 -17.70
CA ARG A 422 4.61 -7.10 -18.98
C ARG A 422 4.68 -8.28 -19.96
N LYS A 423 5.08 -9.46 -19.48
CA LYS A 423 5.15 -10.67 -20.31
C LYS A 423 3.77 -11.09 -20.81
N SER A 424 2.75 -11.03 -19.94
CA SER A 424 1.36 -11.32 -20.31
C SER A 424 0.81 -10.34 -21.34
N LEU A 425 1.09 -9.03 -21.18
CA LEU A 425 0.68 -8.00 -22.13
C LEU A 425 1.35 -8.20 -23.50
N ALA A 426 2.67 -8.43 -23.53
CA ALA A 426 3.38 -8.71 -24.77
C ALA A 426 2.88 -10.00 -25.46
N HIS A 427 2.47 -11.01 -24.69
CA HIS A 427 1.82 -12.19 -25.25
C HIS A 427 0.47 -11.83 -25.87
N CYS A 428 -0.41 -11.13 -25.15
CA CYS A 428 -1.71 -10.68 -25.66
C CYS A 428 -1.57 -9.81 -26.92
N GLU A 429 -0.57 -8.95 -26.99
CA GLU A 429 -0.33 -8.09 -28.16
C GLU A 429 -0.22 -8.90 -29.46
N THR A 430 0.33 -10.11 -29.37
CA THR A 430 0.48 -11.04 -30.51
C THR A 430 -0.66 -12.05 -30.63
N SER A 431 -1.16 -12.59 -29.53
CA SER A 431 -2.14 -13.69 -29.54
C SER A 431 -3.61 -13.23 -29.57
N ASP A 432 -3.94 -12.11 -28.94
CA ASP A 432 -5.29 -11.50 -28.92
C ASP A 432 -5.18 -9.97 -28.82
N PRO A 433 -4.99 -9.27 -29.96
CA PRO A 433 -4.86 -7.81 -30.00
C PRO A 433 -6.08 -7.06 -29.44
N ALA A 434 -7.28 -7.67 -29.52
CA ALA A 434 -8.50 -7.08 -29.00
C ALA A 434 -8.52 -7.13 -27.47
N LEU A 435 -8.07 -8.24 -26.87
CA LEU A 435 -7.85 -8.31 -25.43
C LEU A 435 -6.73 -7.36 -24.98
N HIS A 436 -5.59 -7.32 -25.69
CA HIS A 436 -4.51 -6.39 -25.39
C HIS A 436 -5.01 -4.94 -25.32
N SER A 437 -5.76 -4.50 -26.33
CA SER A 437 -6.31 -3.14 -26.38
C SER A 437 -7.23 -2.83 -25.19
N ARG A 438 -8.05 -3.80 -24.75
CA ARG A 438 -8.92 -3.65 -23.58
C ARG A 438 -8.15 -3.59 -22.26
N LEU A 439 -7.07 -4.37 -22.13
CA LEU A 439 -6.19 -4.34 -20.96
C LEU A 439 -5.44 -3.00 -20.86
N ILE A 440 -4.90 -2.49 -21.97
CA ILE A 440 -4.25 -1.17 -22.00
C ILE A 440 -5.25 -0.07 -21.64
N ALA A 441 -6.46 -0.09 -22.20
CA ALA A 441 -7.49 0.89 -21.86
C ALA A 441 -7.85 0.87 -20.36
N ALA A 442 -7.93 -0.30 -19.73
CA ALA A 442 -8.18 -0.42 -18.30
C ALA A 442 -7.04 0.15 -17.45
N LEU A 443 -5.79 -0.09 -17.86
CA LEU A 443 -4.60 0.47 -17.21
C LEU A 443 -4.51 1.99 -17.37
N GLU A 444 -4.82 2.52 -18.55
CA GLU A 444 -4.89 3.97 -18.80
C GLU A 444 -5.97 4.66 -17.98
N LEU A 445 -7.14 4.03 -17.87
CA LEU A 445 -8.24 4.51 -17.05
C LEU A 445 -7.85 4.52 -15.57
N ALA A 446 -7.23 3.44 -15.08
CA ALA A 446 -6.73 3.35 -13.71
C ALA A 446 -5.60 4.37 -13.43
N ALA A 447 -4.81 4.71 -14.45
CA ALA A 447 -3.71 5.68 -14.33
C ALA A 447 -4.17 7.13 -14.35
N GLU A 448 -5.47 7.40 -14.53
CA GLU A 448 -6.04 8.74 -14.54
C GLU A 448 -5.31 9.70 -15.51
N GLY A 449 -4.85 9.16 -16.64
CA GLY A 449 -4.10 9.91 -17.66
C GLY A 449 -2.60 10.03 -17.41
N ASP A 450 -2.05 9.50 -16.31
CA ASP A 450 -0.60 9.40 -16.14
C ASP A 450 0.00 8.23 -16.93
N ARG A 451 0.44 8.54 -18.16
CA ARG A 451 1.10 7.58 -19.04
C ARG A 451 2.42 7.01 -18.49
N SER A 452 2.99 7.58 -17.42
CA SER A 452 4.23 7.06 -16.83
C SER A 452 4.10 5.62 -16.32
N TYR A 453 2.89 5.20 -15.92
CA TYR A 453 2.60 3.83 -15.47
C TYR A 453 2.70 2.77 -16.58
N LEU A 454 2.50 3.15 -17.84
CA LEU A 454 2.60 2.20 -18.95
C LEU A 454 4.04 1.85 -19.30
N GLY A 455 4.99 2.74 -19.01
CA GLY A 455 6.41 2.56 -19.33
C GLY A 455 6.98 1.22 -18.81
N PRO A 456 6.89 0.93 -17.49
CA PRO A 456 7.34 -0.32 -16.91
C PRO A 456 6.69 -1.58 -17.49
N LEU A 457 5.46 -1.45 -18.01
CA LEU A 457 4.65 -2.54 -18.54
C LEU A 457 4.87 -2.79 -20.04
N GLN A 458 5.27 -1.77 -20.81
CA GLN A 458 5.43 -1.88 -22.26
C GLN A 458 6.89 -2.06 -22.69
N LYS A 459 7.84 -1.52 -21.91
CA LYS A 459 9.26 -1.52 -22.26
C LYS A 459 10.07 -2.23 -21.19
N LYS A 460 11.24 -2.73 -21.59
CA LYS A 460 12.23 -3.20 -20.62
C LYS A 460 12.77 -1.97 -19.84
N PRO A 461 12.75 -1.98 -18.51
CA PRO A 461 13.29 -0.88 -17.70
C PRO A 461 14.79 -0.68 -17.93
N LEU A 462 15.23 0.57 -17.79
CA LEU A 462 16.66 0.94 -17.78
C LEU A 462 17.38 0.39 -16.53
N GLY A 463 16.64 0.21 -15.44
CA GLY A 463 17.14 -0.26 -14.15
C GLY A 463 16.47 0.46 -13.00
N SER A 464 16.84 0.08 -11.78
CA SER A 464 16.40 0.75 -10.55
C SER A 464 16.99 2.16 -10.46
N VAL A 465 16.30 3.04 -9.72
CA VAL A 465 16.81 4.35 -9.30
C VAL A 465 16.42 4.59 -7.85
N VAL A 466 17.33 5.17 -7.07
CA VAL A 466 17.06 5.61 -5.69
C VAL A 466 16.84 7.12 -5.72
N VAL A 467 15.85 7.61 -5.00
CA VAL A 467 15.50 9.03 -4.94
C VAL A 467 15.53 9.49 -3.50
N ASP A 468 16.30 10.55 -3.25
CA ASP A 468 16.26 11.29 -2.01
C ASP A 468 14.99 12.15 -1.98
N ALA A 469 13.96 11.62 -1.31
CA ALA A 469 12.65 12.26 -1.20
C ALA A 469 12.69 13.51 -0.32
N SER A 470 13.61 13.58 0.64
CA SER A 470 13.79 14.79 1.47
C SER A 470 14.33 15.94 0.62
N ASN A 471 15.40 15.69 -0.13
CA ASN A 471 15.98 16.69 -1.03
C ASN A 471 14.96 17.15 -2.09
N ALA A 472 14.20 16.21 -2.66
CA ALA A 472 13.11 16.52 -3.58
C ALA A 472 12.03 17.41 -2.93
N ALA A 473 11.60 17.08 -1.72
CA ALA A 473 10.53 17.83 -1.05
C ALA A 473 10.94 19.26 -0.68
N TRP A 474 12.24 19.50 -0.46
CA TRP A 474 12.82 20.81 -0.15
C TRP A 474 13.36 21.56 -1.38
N PHE A 475 13.17 21.02 -2.60
CA PHE A 475 13.78 21.54 -3.82
C PHE A 475 13.47 23.02 -4.11
N ASP A 476 12.19 23.41 -4.08
CA ASP A 476 11.76 24.76 -4.42
C ASP A 476 11.54 25.59 -3.15
N GLN A 477 12.64 26.07 -2.58
CA GLN A 477 12.64 26.84 -1.32
C GLN A 477 11.91 28.18 -1.42
N GLU A 478 11.88 28.79 -2.61
CA GLU A 478 11.27 30.10 -2.86
C GLU A 478 9.74 30.04 -2.92
N SER A 479 9.17 28.89 -3.32
CA SER A 479 7.72 28.67 -3.33
C SER A 479 7.17 27.98 -2.07
N LEU A 480 7.99 27.77 -1.04
CA LEU A 480 7.56 27.21 0.24
C LEU A 480 6.56 28.15 0.94
N THR A 481 5.28 27.98 0.67
CA THR A 481 4.21 28.54 1.50
C THR A 481 4.39 28.05 2.93
N ALA A 482 4.81 28.95 3.82
CA ALA A 482 5.04 28.70 5.25
C ALA A 482 6.24 27.80 5.63
N GLY A 483 7.25 27.64 4.75
CA GLY A 483 8.50 26.93 5.11
C GLY A 483 8.34 25.41 5.33
N ARG A 484 7.37 24.78 4.67
CA ARG A 484 7.10 23.33 4.75
C ARG A 484 7.56 22.60 3.49
N ALA A 485 8.15 21.43 3.66
CA ALA A 485 8.50 20.54 2.55
C ALA A 485 7.24 20.19 1.72
N ARG A 486 7.39 19.90 0.43
CA ARG A 486 6.25 19.67 -0.47
C ARG A 486 6.23 18.23 -0.99
N LEU A 487 5.05 17.60 -1.00
CA LEU A 487 4.88 16.26 -1.58
C LEU A 487 4.95 16.26 -3.11
N LYS A 488 4.45 17.33 -3.74
CA LYS A 488 4.33 17.44 -5.19
C LYS A 488 5.66 17.18 -5.95
N PRO A 489 6.81 17.78 -5.59
CA PRO A 489 8.10 17.49 -6.21
C PRO A 489 8.50 16.01 -6.20
N ILE A 490 8.24 15.28 -5.11
CA ILE A 490 8.55 13.85 -4.98
C ILE A 490 7.77 13.06 -6.05
N LEU A 491 6.47 13.34 -6.19
CA LEU A 491 5.59 12.69 -7.15
C LEU A 491 5.97 13.03 -8.60
N GLU A 492 6.37 14.28 -8.86
CA GLU A 492 6.82 14.73 -10.17
C GLU A 492 8.13 14.04 -10.59
N LEU A 493 9.09 13.89 -9.69
CA LEU A 493 10.32 13.13 -9.95
C LEU A 493 10.02 11.66 -10.22
N ARG A 494 9.16 11.03 -9.40
CA ARG A 494 8.73 9.63 -9.62
C ARG A 494 8.15 9.45 -11.02
N ARG A 495 7.23 10.34 -11.42
CA ARG A 495 6.62 10.34 -12.75
C ARG A 495 7.64 10.53 -13.86
N ALA A 496 8.56 11.48 -13.71
CA ALA A 496 9.57 11.77 -14.73
C ALA A 496 10.59 10.64 -14.91
N LEU A 497 11.04 10.02 -13.81
CA LEU A 497 11.95 8.87 -13.83
C LEU A 497 11.30 7.66 -14.51
N ARG A 498 10.03 7.36 -14.18
CA ARG A 498 9.26 6.34 -14.89
C ARG A 498 9.11 6.64 -16.37
N GLY A 499 8.81 7.89 -16.72
CA GLY A 499 8.73 8.35 -18.10
C GLY A 499 10.03 8.19 -18.89
N ARG A 500 11.18 8.26 -18.21
CA ARG A 500 12.51 7.97 -18.79
C ARG A 500 12.84 6.48 -18.87
N GLY A 501 12.03 5.63 -18.25
CA GLY A 501 12.18 4.17 -18.28
C GLY A 501 12.87 3.57 -17.06
N TYR A 502 13.09 4.35 -15.99
CA TYR A 502 13.58 3.79 -14.73
C TYR A 502 12.44 3.03 -14.02
N PHE A 503 12.76 1.83 -13.56
CA PHE A 503 11.89 1.02 -12.72
C PHE A 503 12.70 -0.11 -12.06
N PRO A 504 12.59 -0.31 -10.73
CA PRO A 504 11.77 0.45 -9.79
C PRO A 504 12.30 1.85 -9.48
N VAL A 505 11.42 2.71 -8.98
CA VAL A 505 11.78 4.02 -8.41
C VAL A 505 11.65 3.91 -6.90
N HIS A 506 12.78 3.84 -6.20
CA HIS A 506 12.83 3.71 -4.75
C HIS A 506 12.85 5.11 -4.12
N LEU A 507 11.70 5.56 -3.61
CA LEU A 507 11.62 6.80 -2.85
C LEU A 507 12.08 6.56 -1.41
N MET A 508 13.04 7.35 -0.93
CA MET A 508 13.56 7.25 0.43
C MET A 508 13.65 8.63 1.07
N GLY A 509 13.02 8.80 2.22
CA GLY A 509 12.99 10.05 2.96
C GLY A 509 13.64 9.93 4.34
N ASP A 510 14.04 11.05 4.90
CA ASP A 510 14.58 11.14 6.25
C ASP A 510 13.46 11.07 7.30
N ALA A 511 13.79 10.67 8.53
CA ALA A 511 12.87 10.51 9.64
C ALA A 511 12.00 11.75 9.93
N PRO A 512 12.47 13.01 9.78
CA PRO A 512 11.65 14.20 10.03
C PRO A 512 10.59 14.49 8.96
N LEU A 513 10.75 13.99 7.73
CA LEU A 513 9.94 14.35 6.57
C LEU A 513 8.41 14.25 6.82
N PRO A 514 7.89 13.19 7.48
CA PRO A 514 6.45 13.06 7.78
C PRO A 514 5.86 14.15 8.68
N TYR A 515 6.69 14.91 9.39
CA TYR A 515 6.27 15.98 10.29
C TYR A 515 6.42 17.37 9.67
N THR A 516 7.21 17.50 8.59
CA THR A 516 7.56 18.79 7.97
C THR A 516 6.89 19.03 6.62
N ILE A 517 6.24 18.01 6.06
CA ILE A 517 5.60 18.07 4.73
C ILE A 517 4.23 18.76 4.75
N ASP A 518 3.83 19.31 3.60
CA ASP A 518 2.55 20.00 3.39
C ASP A 518 1.31 19.08 3.49
N ASP A 519 1.44 17.84 3.01
CA ASP A 519 0.41 16.79 3.10
C ASP A 519 0.92 15.55 3.85
N PRO A 520 0.89 15.55 5.20
CA PRO A 520 1.42 14.45 5.99
C PRO A 520 0.51 13.21 5.97
N ASP A 521 -0.77 13.36 5.66
CA ASP A 521 -1.71 12.23 5.65
C ASP A 521 -1.51 11.38 4.39
N GLU A 522 -1.37 12.01 3.22
CA GLU A 522 -1.04 11.30 1.99
C GLU A 522 0.34 10.64 2.08
N LEU A 523 1.34 11.32 2.64
CA LEU A 523 2.67 10.72 2.84
C LEU A 523 2.61 9.49 3.76
N ARG A 524 1.83 9.53 4.85
CA ARG A 524 1.63 8.37 5.73
C ARG A 524 0.95 7.21 5.00
N LEU A 525 0.00 7.49 4.12
CA LEU A 525 -0.61 6.45 3.29
C LEU A 525 0.41 5.83 2.33
N MET A 526 1.27 6.64 1.70
CA MET A 526 2.36 6.13 0.86
C MET A 526 3.34 5.24 1.64
N ILE A 527 3.66 5.60 2.89
CA ILE A 527 4.50 4.77 3.79
C ILE A 527 3.79 3.45 4.10
N ALA A 528 2.53 3.50 4.50
CA ALA A 528 1.74 2.32 4.83
C ALA A 528 1.53 1.39 3.63
N ARG A 529 1.55 1.94 2.41
CA ARG A 529 1.49 1.20 1.14
C ARG A 529 2.86 0.76 0.63
N GLU A 530 3.95 1.05 1.34
CA GLU A 530 5.33 0.74 0.95
C GLU A 530 5.78 1.41 -0.36
N GLU A 531 5.19 2.57 -0.71
CA GLU A 531 5.56 3.35 -1.91
C GLU A 531 6.75 4.29 -1.67
N ILE A 532 7.00 4.62 -0.40
CA ILE A 532 8.12 5.42 0.07
C ILE A 532 8.63 4.84 1.39
N THR A 533 9.94 4.76 1.53
CA THR A 533 10.59 4.30 2.76
C THR A 533 11.07 5.50 3.55
N ILE A 534 10.74 5.55 4.84
CA ILE A 534 11.33 6.54 5.75
C ILE A 534 12.45 5.86 6.53
N VAL A 535 13.62 6.50 6.55
CA VAL A 535 14.79 6.04 7.27
C VAL A 535 14.53 6.10 8.79
N ASP A 536 15.05 5.11 9.53
CA ASP A 536 14.86 5.03 10.97
C ASP A 536 15.47 6.24 11.70
N SER A 537 14.78 6.75 12.72
CA SER A 537 15.27 7.86 13.53
C SER A 537 16.62 7.53 14.18
N GLY A 538 17.56 8.48 14.12
CA GLY A 538 18.90 8.30 14.69
C GLY A 538 19.89 7.57 13.77
N THR A 539 19.48 7.26 12.54
CA THR A 539 20.38 6.86 11.46
C THR A 539 20.57 8.00 10.46
N ASP A 540 21.76 8.10 9.89
CA ASP A 540 22.06 9.10 8.87
C ASP A 540 21.45 8.68 7.53
N ALA A 541 20.51 9.47 7.02
CA ALA A 541 19.79 9.19 5.79
C ALA A 541 20.72 9.11 4.57
N ASP A 542 21.79 9.92 4.51
CA ASP A 542 22.73 9.93 3.39
C ASP A 542 23.47 8.60 3.29
N VAL A 543 23.90 8.07 4.43
CA VAL A 543 24.57 6.76 4.51
C VAL A 543 23.64 5.64 4.05
N VAL A 544 22.35 5.71 4.40
CA VAL A 544 21.35 4.71 4.00
C VAL A 544 21.05 4.80 2.50
N LEU A 545 20.84 6.01 1.97
CA LEU A 545 20.62 6.28 0.55
C LEU A 545 21.78 5.77 -0.30
N LEU A 546 23.03 6.12 0.06
CA LEU A 546 24.22 5.67 -0.65
C LEU A 546 24.40 4.16 -0.60
N ARG A 547 24.16 3.55 0.57
CA ARG A 547 24.22 2.08 0.73
C ARG A 547 23.21 1.40 -0.17
N GLU A 548 21.98 1.91 -0.23
CA GLU A 548 20.92 1.32 -1.03
C GLU A 548 21.19 1.47 -2.53
N ALA A 549 21.66 2.64 -2.96
CA ALA A 549 22.10 2.89 -4.33
C ALA A 549 23.22 1.92 -4.75
N LYS A 550 24.24 1.71 -3.89
CA LYS A 550 25.31 0.72 -4.14
C LYS A 550 24.77 -0.71 -4.21
N ARG A 551 23.90 -1.09 -3.28
CA ARG A 551 23.28 -2.43 -3.22
C ARG A 551 22.52 -2.75 -4.51
N LEU A 552 21.75 -1.78 -4.99
CA LEU A 552 20.93 -1.91 -6.20
C LEU A 552 21.72 -1.66 -7.50
N ARG A 553 22.97 -1.18 -7.42
CA ARG A 553 23.75 -0.65 -8.55
C ARG A 553 22.95 0.41 -9.32
N ALA A 554 22.28 1.27 -8.59
CA ALA A 554 21.37 2.27 -9.09
C ALA A 554 21.97 3.68 -8.93
N PRO A 555 21.68 4.62 -9.83
CA PRO A 555 21.97 6.02 -9.57
C PRO A 555 21.11 6.55 -8.41
N LEU A 556 21.66 7.53 -7.68
CA LEU A 556 20.97 8.27 -6.62
C LEU A 556 20.53 9.64 -7.14
N VAL A 557 19.23 9.92 -7.11
CA VAL A 557 18.66 11.21 -7.48
C VAL A 557 18.67 12.13 -6.27
N THR A 558 19.57 13.10 -6.27
CA THR A 558 19.70 14.13 -5.24
C THR A 558 20.50 15.31 -5.81
N ASN A 559 20.21 16.53 -5.34
CA ASN A 559 21.03 17.70 -5.61
C ASN A 559 22.17 17.88 -4.58
N ASP A 560 22.16 17.12 -3.50
CA ASP A 560 23.27 17.10 -2.54
C ASP A 560 24.51 16.42 -3.16
N TYR A 561 25.70 16.94 -2.85
CA TYR A 561 26.95 16.31 -3.21
C TYR A 561 27.28 15.11 -2.32
N MET A 562 26.77 15.08 -1.08
CA MET A 562 27.09 14.08 -0.06
C MET A 562 28.61 13.84 0.08
N ALA A 563 29.40 14.91 0.00
CA ALA A 563 30.86 14.84 -0.11
C ALA A 563 31.52 14.19 1.12
N ASP A 564 30.90 14.32 2.30
CA ASP A 564 31.38 13.72 3.54
C ASP A 564 31.25 12.19 3.54
N TRP A 565 30.26 11.65 2.80
CA TRP A 565 29.90 10.23 2.79
C TRP A 565 30.32 9.49 1.52
N ASP A 566 30.44 10.21 0.40
CA ASP A 566 30.91 9.68 -0.89
C ASP A 566 31.94 10.62 -1.56
N PRO A 567 33.09 10.87 -0.90
CA PRO A 567 34.10 11.82 -1.38
C PRO A 567 34.72 11.43 -2.71
N GLN A 568 34.70 10.14 -3.07
CA GLN A 568 35.25 9.61 -4.30
C GLN A 568 34.21 9.52 -5.44
N GLY A 569 32.94 9.80 -5.16
CA GLY A 569 31.86 9.73 -6.15
C GLY A 569 31.61 8.30 -6.65
N GLU A 570 31.70 7.30 -5.77
CA GLU A 570 31.46 5.90 -6.13
C GLU A 570 30.01 5.65 -6.57
N VAL A 571 29.07 6.46 -6.07
CA VAL A 571 27.66 6.42 -6.48
C VAL A 571 27.41 7.50 -7.51
N THR A 572 26.91 7.12 -8.68
CA THR A 572 26.43 8.05 -9.70
C THR A 572 25.26 8.87 -9.13
N LYS A 573 25.44 10.18 -9.03
CA LYS A 573 24.40 11.11 -8.58
C LYS A 573 23.72 11.70 -9.81
N LEU A 574 22.39 11.68 -9.82
CA LEU A 574 21.55 12.33 -10.82
C LEU A 574 20.92 13.55 -10.18
N ARG A 575 21.46 14.71 -10.51
CA ARG A 575 20.89 16.00 -10.14
C ARG A 575 19.63 16.26 -10.93
N PHE A 576 18.78 17.13 -10.42
CA PHE A 576 17.50 17.43 -11.04
C PHE A 576 17.09 18.88 -10.90
N ASP A 577 16.25 19.30 -11.85
CA ASP A 577 15.54 20.58 -11.84
C ASP A 577 14.07 20.33 -12.22
N LEU A 578 13.16 21.08 -11.61
CA LEU A 578 11.71 20.99 -11.79
C LEU A 578 11.16 22.33 -12.31
N PRO A 579 11.34 22.64 -13.61
CA PRO A 579 10.85 23.89 -14.17
C PRO A 579 9.31 23.99 -14.09
N PRO A 580 8.74 25.18 -13.84
CA PRO A 580 7.29 25.36 -13.66
C PRO A 580 6.44 24.86 -14.83
N HIS A 581 7.01 24.90 -16.04
CA HIS A 581 6.39 24.50 -17.29
C HIS A 581 7.36 23.60 -18.09
N GLY A 582 7.69 22.44 -17.53
CA GLY A 582 8.50 21.42 -18.17
C GLY A 582 8.54 20.14 -17.35
N GLY A 583 8.85 19.00 -17.98
CA GLY A 583 9.15 17.79 -17.23
C GLY A 583 10.48 17.92 -16.47
N ALA A 584 10.71 17.08 -15.46
CA ALA A 584 11.95 17.11 -14.71
C ALA A 584 13.19 16.91 -15.61
N LEU A 585 14.18 17.77 -15.42
CA LEU A 585 15.49 17.71 -16.06
C LEU A 585 16.45 16.97 -15.14
N PHE A 586 17.40 16.23 -15.71
CA PHE A 586 18.40 15.52 -14.91
C PHE A 586 19.76 15.55 -15.60
N TRP A 587 20.82 15.62 -14.80
CA TRP A 587 22.21 15.57 -15.23
C TRP A 587 23.08 14.92 -14.15
N THR A 588 24.27 14.46 -14.53
CA THR A 588 25.25 13.87 -13.61
C THR A 588 26.22 14.91 -13.09
#